data_AF-A0A957NSY5-F1
#
_entry.id   AF-A0A957NSY5-F1
#
_cell.length_a   1.000
_cell.length_b   1.000
_cell.length_c   1.000
_cell.angle_alpha   90.00
_cell.angle_beta   90.00
_cell.angle_gamma   90.00
#
_symmetry.space_group_name_H-M   'P 1'
#
loop_
_entity.id
_entity.type
_entity.pdbx_description
1 polymer ?
#
loop_
_entity_poly.entity_id
_entity_poly.type
_entity_poly.pdbx_seq_one_letter_code
_entity_poly.pdbx_strand_id
1 'polypeptide(L)'
;GRKVTALITQMEQPLGRAVGHALEVKEAMATLHDQGPADFQELVQTVAAEMLFLGKGMPPDAARAQIQQVIQNGSAFQKFRAFVAAQGGDPQLVDRPEKLPLAAVEMDVPAPQAGFVQRIDARAVGLTVAALGGGRQKKGDAIDVSVGVICHAKVGDAVQAGAPLCTVHAADEAAAEAAVQRIQAAYEIGAEAVAPLPILYDRISSEVE
;
A
#
# COMPACT_ATOMS: atom_id res chain seq x y z
N GLY A 1 -13.98 -6.54 30.19
CA GLY A 1 -13.44 -7.06 28.92
C GLY A 1 -12.84 -5.93 28.12
N ARG A 2 -12.29 -6.21 26.94
CA ARG A 2 -11.88 -5.19 25.95
C ARG A 2 -12.98 -5.11 24.88
N LYS A 3 -13.36 -3.90 24.47
CA LYS A 3 -14.24 -3.72 23.30
C LYS A 3 -13.44 -4.04 22.05
N VAL A 4 -14.00 -4.84 21.15
CA VAL A 4 -13.33 -5.33 19.94
C VAL A 4 -14.32 -5.34 18.79
N THR A 5 -13.87 -4.88 17.62
CA THR A 5 -14.50 -5.11 16.32
C THR A 5 -13.46 -5.73 15.40
N ALA A 6 -13.91 -6.49 14.41
CA ALA A 6 -13.06 -7.09 13.39
C ALA A 6 -13.58 -6.70 12.00
N LEU A 7 -12.64 -6.40 11.10
CA LEU A 7 -12.92 -6.05 9.71
C LEU A 7 -12.36 -7.17 8.82
N ILE A 8 -13.18 -7.69 7.91
CA ILE A 8 -12.75 -8.63 6.88
C ILE A 8 -12.43 -7.80 5.64
N THR A 9 -11.14 -7.65 5.33
CA THR A 9 -10.66 -6.77 4.26
C THR A 9 -10.09 -7.58 3.11
N GLN A 10 -10.16 -7.00 1.92
CA GLN A 10 -9.64 -7.54 0.68
C GLN A 10 -8.11 -7.57 0.65
N MET A 11 -7.52 -8.66 0.15
CA MET A 11 -6.06 -8.89 0.10
C MET A 11 -5.60 -9.68 -1.15
N GLU A 12 -6.49 -9.93 -2.10
CA GLU A 12 -6.18 -10.55 -3.39
C GLU A 12 -5.17 -9.72 -4.21
N GLN A 13 -5.16 -8.39 -4.07
CA GLN A 13 -4.18 -7.50 -4.71
C GLN A 13 -3.44 -6.69 -3.63
N PRO A 14 -2.26 -6.12 -3.92
CA PRO A 14 -1.60 -5.19 -3.00
C PRO A 14 -2.53 -4.03 -2.64
N LEU A 15 -2.68 -3.75 -1.34
CA LEU A 15 -3.36 -2.54 -0.87
C LEU A 15 -2.46 -1.33 -1.15
N GLY A 16 -3.05 -0.25 -1.67
CA GLY A 16 -2.26 0.90 -2.08
C GLY A 16 -1.49 0.61 -3.38
N ARG A 17 -0.34 1.24 -3.58
CA ARG A 17 0.51 1.02 -4.76
C ARG A 17 1.88 0.49 -4.40
N ALA A 18 2.45 0.91 -3.28
CA ALA A 18 3.78 0.52 -2.87
C ALA A 18 3.79 -0.86 -2.15
N VAL A 19 4.73 -1.71 -2.54
CA VAL A 19 5.10 -2.94 -1.80
C VAL A 19 6.61 -2.91 -1.57
N GLY A 20 7.04 -2.82 -0.31
CA GLY A 20 8.44 -2.62 0.04
C GLY A 20 8.63 -2.08 1.45
N HIS A 21 9.59 -1.17 1.62
CA HIS A 21 9.84 -0.52 2.91
C HIS A 21 9.83 1.00 2.76
N ALA A 22 10.86 1.58 2.15
CA ALA A 22 10.94 3.01 1.93
C ALA A 22 9.78 3.51 1.04
N LEU A 23 9.38 2.72 0.04
CA LEU A 23 8.25 3.02 -0.84
C LEU A 23 6.93 3.12 -0.07
N GLU A 24 6.64 2.18 0.84
CA GLU A 24 5.42 2.20 1.67
C GLU A 24 5.42 3.37 2.65
N VAL A 25 6.58 3.72 3.21
CA VAL A 25 6.73 4.90 4.06
C VAL A 25 6.42 6.19 3.29
N LYS A 26 6.89 6.30 2.03
CA LYS A 26 6.55 7.43 1.14
C LYS A 26 5.05 7.49 0.86
N GLU A 27 4.43 6.35 0.56
CA GLU A 27 2.98 6.27 0.32
C GLU A 27 2.16 6.66 1.56
N ALA A 28 2.58 6.21 2.75
CA ALA A 28 1.94 6.62 4.00
C ALA A 28 2.04 8.13 4.26
N MET A 29 3.19 8.75 3.96
CA MET A 29 3.36 10.21 4.05
C MET A 29 2.49 10.95 3.02
N ALA A 30 2.32 10.42 1.82
CA ALA A 30 1.42 10.97 0.80
C ALA A 30 -0.06 10.85 1.23
N THR A 31 -0.46 9.72 1.82
CA THR A 31 -1.80 9.51 2.39
C THR A 31 -2.13 10.53 3.48
N LEU A 32 -1.16 10.88 4.33
CA LEU A 32 -1.32 11.92 5.35
C LEU A 32 -1.48 13.34 4.78
N HIS A 33 -1.25 13.53 3.48
CA HIS A 33 -1.48 14.76 2.72
C HIS A 33 -2.66 14.65 1.74
N ASP A 34 -3.53 13.65 1.88
CA ASP A 34 -4.68 13.42 0.97
C ASP A 34 -4.25 13.05 -0.46
N GLN A 35 -3.00 12.59 -0.64
CA GLN A 35 -2.39 12.25 -1.94
C GLN A 35 -2.08 10.75 -2.09
N GLY A 36 -2.57 9.92 -1.17
CA GLY A 36 -2.39 8.48 -1.21
C GLY A 36 -3.34 7.75 -2.16
N PRO A 37 -3.14 6.44 -2.41
CA PRO A 37 -4.08 5.62 -3.17
C PRO A 37 -5.45 5.53 -2.49
N ALA A 38 -6.53 5.58 -3.28
CA ALA A 38 -7.89 5.66 -2.76
C ALA A 38 -8.30 4.43 -1.91
N ASP A 39 -7.85 3.24 -2.29
CA ASP A 39 -8.09 1.99 -1.56
C ASP A 39 -7.42 2.00 -0.18
N PHE A 40 -6.16 2.43 -0.13
CA PHE A 40 -5.43 2.57 1.13
C PHE A 40 -6.02 3.66 2.03
N GLN A 41 -6.38 4.82 1.45
CA GLN A 41 -7.05 5.89 2.19
C GLN A 41 -8.37 5.40 2.81
N GLU A 42 -9.23 4.73 2.04
CA GLU A 42 -10.52 4.24 2.53
C GLU A 42 -10.34 3.24 3.68
N LEU A 43 -9.36 2.33 3.59
CA LEU A 43 -9.11 1.39 4.69
C LEU A 43 -8.60 2.11 5.95
N VAL A 44 -7.65 3.05 5.81
CA VAL A 44 -7.13 3.83 6.94
C VAL A 44 -8.25 4.60 7.63
N GLN A 45 -9.12 5.26 6.88
CA GLN A 45 -10.25 6.00 7.44
C GLN A 45 -11.25 5.07 8.12
N THR A 46 -11.54 3.91 7.53
CA THR A 46 -12.44 2.91 8.10
C THR A 46 -11.92 2.38 9.44
N VAL A 47 -10.65 1.98 9.50
CA VAL A 47 -10.03 1.48 10.75
C VAL A 47 -9.97 2.59 11.80
N ALA A 48 -9.59 3.82 11.43
CA ALA A 48 -9.56 4.95 12.35
C ALA A 48 -10.96 5.29 12.91
N ALA A 49 -12.02 5.16 12.10
CA ALA A 49 -13.39 5.38 12.54
C ALA A 49 -13.82 4.32 13.57
N GLU A 50 -13.49 3.04 13.36
CA GLU A 50 -13.71 1.99 14.36
C GLU A 50 -12.98 2.28 15.67
N MET A 51 -11.73 2.75 15.61
CA MET A 51 -10.97 3.12 16.81
C MET A 51 -11.61 4.30 17.57
N LEU A 52 -12.14 5.30 16.86
CA LEU A 52 -12.85 6.43 17.45
C LEU A 52 -14.19 5.99 18.06
N PHE A 53 -14.92 5.11 17.40
CA PHE A 53 -16.15 4.52 17.93
C PHE A 53 -15.87 3.72 19.20
N LEU A 54 -14.92 2.78 19.18
CA LEU A 54 -14.61 1.93 20.33
C LEU A 54 -14.02 2.72 21.50
N GLY A 55 -13.17 3.70 21.22
CA GLY A 55 -12.46 4.48 22.23
C GLY A 55 -13.26 5.65 22.81
N LYS A 56 -14.18 6.24 22.03
CA LYS A 56 -14.89 7.48 22.40
C LYS A 56 -16.40 7.42 22.21
N GLY A 57 -16.95 6.32 21.68
CA GLY A 57 -18.36 6.24 21.30
C GLY A 57 -18.74 7.19 20.17
N MET A 58 -17.77 7.59 19.34
CA MET A 58 -17.98 8.57 18.28
C MET A 58 -18.81 7.95 17.15
N PRO A 59 -19.93 8.58 16.72
CA PRO A 59 -20.71 8.09 15.59
C PRO A 59 -19.88 8.08 14.29
N PRO A 60 -20.17 7.15 13.35
CA PRO A 60 -19.39 6.99 12.12
C PRO A 60 -19.19 8.29 11.31
N ASP A 61 -20.25 9.07 11.09
CA ASP A 61 -20.17 10.31 10.32
C ASP A 61 -19.29 11.36 10.99
N ALA A 62 -19.40 11.50 12.32
CA ALA A 62 -18.55 12.40 13.10
C ALA A 62 -17.10 11.94 13.09
N ALA A 63 -16.86 10.62 13.15
CA ALA A 63 -15.52 10.05 13.07
C ALA A 63 -14.87 10.33 11.71
N ARG A 64 -15.57 10.05 10.60
CA ARG A 64 -15.07 10.35 9.24
C ARG A 64 -14.78 11.84 9.05
N ALA A 65 -15.68 12.72 9.49
CA ALA A 65 -15.46 14.16 9.41
C ALA A 65 -14.21 14.61 10.19
N GLN A 66 -14.01 14.09 11.41
CA GLN A 66 -12.83 14.41 12.21
C GLN A 66 -11.53 13.88 11.56
N ILE A 67 -11.56 12.66 11.02
CA ILE A 67 -10.40 12.05 10.34
C ILE A 67 -10.01 12.90 9.12
N GLN A 68 -10.98 13.26 8.27
CA GLN A 68 -10.72 14.10 7.11
C GLN A 68 -10.17 15.47 7.52
N GLN A 69 -10.70 16.06 8.58
CA GLN A 69 -10.24 17.35 9.09
C GLN A 69 -8.77 17.31 9.52
N VAL A 70 -8.33 16.27 10.25
CA VAL A 70 -6.93 16.18 10.73
C VAL A 70 -5.94 15.87 9.61
N ILE A 71 -6.38 15.25 8.52
CA ILE A 71 -5.57 15.08 7.30
C ILE A 71 -5.46 16.43 6.58
N GLN A 72 -6.60 17.07 6.27
CA GLN A 72 -6.63 18.33 5.52
C GLN A 72 -5.90 19.49 6.20
N ASN A 73 -5.96 19.58 7.53
CA ASN A 73 -5.28 20.64 8.27
C ASN A 73 -3.82 20.29 8.64
N GLY A 74 -3.31 19.13 8.20
CA GLY A 74 -1.94 18.67 8.43
C GLY A 74 -1.63 18.18 9.85
N SER A 75 -2.60 18.16 10.77
CA SER A 75 -2.37 17.72 12.16
C SER A 75 -1.94 16.26 12.24
N ALA A 76 -2.48 15.39 11.37
CA ALA A 76 -2.10 13.98 11.29
C ALA A 76 -0.63 13.83 10.88
N PHE A 77 -0.18 14.59 9.87
CA PHE A 77 1.21 14.62 9.43
C PHE A 77 2.15 15.15 10.51
N GLN A 78 1.80 16.25 11.18
CA GLN A 78 2.59 16.78 12.31
C GLN A 78 2.70 15.78 13.46
N LYS A 79 1.62 15.01 13.72
CA LYS A 79 1.66 13.95 14.74
C LYS A 79 2.58 12.80 14.34
N PHE A 80 2.58 12.41 13.06
CA PHE A 80 3.51 11.41 12.53
C PHE A 80 4.97 11.89 12.63
N ARG A 81 5.25 13.14 12.26
CA ARG A 81 6.57 13.76 12.43
C ARG A 81 7.05 13.75 13.88
N ALA A 82 6.18 14.09 14.83
CA ALA A 82 6.48 14.03 16.26
C ALA A 82 6.71 12.58 16.75
N PHE A 83 5.95 11.61 16.22
CA PHE A 83 6.12 10.18 16.52
C PHE A 83 7.48 9.65 16.06
N VAL A 84 7.94 10.03 14.87
CA VAL A 84 9.27 9.67 14.35
C VAL A 84 10.37 10.24 15.25
N ALA A 85 10.29 11.53 15.58
CA ALA A 85 11.28 12.20 16.44
C ALA A 85 11.33 11.58 17.86
N ALA A 86 10.17 11.22 18.43
CA ALA A 86 10.09 10.61 19.76
C ALA A 86 10.77 9.24 19.85
N GLN A 87 10.98 8.55 18.72
CA GLN A 87 11.69 7.28 18.65
C GLN A 87 13.14 7.41 18.15
N GLY A 88 13.66 8.64 18.05
CA GLY A 88 15.03 8.91 17.62
C GLY A 88 15.24 8.92 16.10
N GLY A 89 14.18 8.90 15.30
CA GLY A 89 14.27 9.10 13.85
C GLY A 89 14.47 10.57 13.47
N ASP A 90 14.95 10.83 12.26
CA ASP A 90 15.13 12.19 11.73
C ASP A 90 13.79 12.74 11.18
N PRO A 91 13.17 13.75 11.83
CA PRO A 91 11.93 14.34 11.33
C PRO A 91 12.12 15.07 9.99
N GLN A 92 13.35 15.44 9.61
CA GLN A 92 13.59 16.06 8.31
C GLN A 92 13.43 15.10 7.14
N LEU A 93 13.49 13.78 7.37
CA LEU A 93 13.16 12.76 6.35
C LEU A 93 11.65 12.63 6.15
N VAL A 94 10.86 12.99 7.17
CA VAL A 94 9.39 13.06 7.05
C VAL A 94 8.99 14.23 6.15
N ASP A 95 9.65 15.38 6.34
CA ASP A 95 9.43 16.59 5.53
C ASP A 95 9.98 16.47 4.10
N ARG A 96 10.87 15.50 3.85
CA ARG A 96 11.59 15.28 2.58
C ARG A 96 11.63 13.80 2.20
N PRO A 97 10.47 13.21 1.86
CA PRO A 97 10.36 11.79 1.55
C PRO A 97 11.29 11.36 0.41
N GLU A 98 11.63 12.25 -0.53
CA GLU A 98 12.56 11.99 -1.63
C GLU A 98 13.97 11.55 -1.18
N LYS A 99 14.33 11.85 0.08
CA LYS A 99 15.63 11.45 0.66
C LYS A 99 15.63 10.05 1.27
N LEU A 100 14.47 9.39 1.37
CA LEU A 100 14.41 8.00 1.80
C LEU A 100 15.17 7.10 0.80
N PRO A 101 15.77 5.97 1.27
CA PRO A 101 16.53 5.08 0.42
C PRO A 101 15.78 4.71 -0.88
N LEU A 102 16.49 4.80 -2.00
CA LEU A 102 16.03 4.42 -3.33
C LEU A 102 16.99 3.40 -3.91
N ALA A 103 16.43 2.40 -4.59
CA ALA A 103 17.23 1.37 -5.24
C ALA A 103 17.96 1.95 -6.45
N ALA A 104 19.04 1.29 -6.89
CA ALA A 104 19.88 1.79 -7.98
C ALA A 104 19.21 1.64 -9.36
N VAL A 105 18.30 0.67 -9.51
CA VAL A 105 17.64 0.33 -10.77
C VAL A 105 16.13 0.45 -10.61
N GLU A 106 15.50 1.12 -11.57
CA GLU A 106 14.06 1.15 -11.75
C GLU A 106 13.72 0.53 -13.12
N MET A 107 12.80 -0.42 -13.15
CA MET A 107 12.42 -1.11 -14.39
C MET A 107 10.91 -1.35 -14.45
N ASP A 108 10.29 -0.91 -15.53
CA ASP A 108 8.86 -1.09 -15.75
C ASP A 108 8.53 -2.55 -16.11
N VAL A 109 7.37 -3.01 -15.63
CA VAL A 109 6.77 -4.28 -15.98
C VAL A 109 5.73 -4.02 -17.07
N PRO A 110 6.03 -4.26 -18.36
CA PRO A 110 5.09 -3.96 -19.42
C PRO A 110 3.91 -4.95 -19.41
N ALA A 111 2.72 -4.47 -19.73
CA ALA A 111 1.57 -5.33 -19.97
C ALA A 111 1.80 -6.18 -21.23
N PRO A 112 1.69 -7.52 -21.15
CA PRO A 112 1.95 -8.39 -22.30
C PRO A 112 0.93 -8.24 -23.43
N GLN A 113 -0.27 -7.73 -23.10
CA GLN A 113 -1.36 -7.47 -24.04
C GLN A 113 -2.25 -6.34 -23.54
N ALA A 114 -3.07 -5.79 -24.43
CA ALA A 114 -4.14 -4.87 -24.05
C ALA A 114 -5.33 -5.65 -23.47
N GLY A 115 -6.08 -5.01 -22.57
CA GLY A 115 -7.25 -5.62 -21.92
C GLY A 115 -7.56 -4.96 -20.58
N PHE A 116 -8.16 -5.73 -19.68
CA PHE A 116 -8.45 -5.32 -18.31
C PHE A 116 -7.69 -6.22 -17.34
N VAL A 117 -7.16 -5.63 -16.26
CA VAL A 117 -6.56 -6.42 -15.17
C VAL A 117 -7.68 -7.14 -14.43
N GLN A 118 -7.74 -8.46 -14.58
CA GLN A 118 -8.78 -9.30 -13.99
C GLN A 118 -8.38 -9.83 -12.61
N ARG A 119 -7.08 -10.09 -12.42
CA ARG A 119 -6.53 -10.57 -11.17
C ARG A 119 -5.09 -10.10 -11.02
N ILE A 120 -4.71 -9.86 -9.77
CA ILE A 120 -3.32 -9.71 -9.35
C ILE A 120 -3.10 -10.77 -8.27
N ASP A 121 -1.96 -11.46 -8.27
CA ASP A 121 -1.58 -12.34 -7.18
C ASP A 121 -0.71 -11.56 -6.17
N ALA A 122 -1.34 -10.99 -5.14
CA ALA A 122 -0.64 -10.21 -4.12
C ALA A 122 0.48 -11.01 -3.43
N ARG A 123 0.29 -12.32 -3.26
CA ARG A 123 1.31 -13.18 -2.65
C ARG A 123 2.53 -13.30 -3.55
N ALA A 124 2.34 -13.49 -4.85
CA ALA A 124 3.44 -13.52 -5.82
C ALA A 124 4.20 -12.19 -5.86
N VAL A 125 3.51 -11.06 -5.78
CA VAL A 125 4.14 -9.73 -5.67
C VAL A 125 4.98 -9.63 -4.39
N GLY A 126 4.42 -9.98 -3.23
CA GLY A 126 5.13 -9.95 -1.95
C GLY A 126 6.35 -10.88 -1.90
N LEU A 127 6.23 -12.09 -2.46
CA LEU A 127 7.36 -13.02 -2.60
C LEU A 127 8.43 -12.50 -3.55
N THR A 128 8.06 -11.75 -4.58
CA THR A 128 9.01 -11.11 -5.49
C THR A 128 9.79 -10.01 -4.78
N VAL A 129 9.13 -9.18 -3.97
CA VAL A 129 9.81 -8.17 -3.13
C VAL A 129 10.74 -8.83 -2.11
N ALA A 130 10.35 -9.96 -1.51
CA ALA A 130 11.23 -10.72 -0.64
C ALA A 130 12.46 -11.27 -1.39
N ALA A 131 12.31 -11.70 -2.65
CA ALA A 131 13.40 -12.15 -3.49
C ALA A 131 14.33 -11.02 -3.94
N LEU A 132 13.82 -9.78 -4.04
CA LEU A 132 14.62 -8.57 -4.29
C LEU A 132 15.49 -8.16 -3.08
N GLY A 133 15.28 -8.77 -1.90
CA GLY A 133 15.97 -8.41 -0.66
C GLY A 133 15.15 -7.53 0.29
N GLY A 134 13.90 -7.20 -0.08
CA GLY A 134 12.94 -6.49 0.75
C GLY A 134 12.30 -7.37 1.83
N GLY A 135 12.78 -8.59 2.03
CA GLY A 135 12.25 -9.53 3.02
C GLY A 135 13.34 -10.43 3.58
N ARG A 136 13.03 -11.11 4.67
CA ARG A 136 13.96 -12.07 5.30
C ARG A 136 13.64 -13.48 4.84
N GLN A 137 14.65 -14.23 4.41
CA GLN A 137 14.52 -15.66 4.12
C GLN A 137 14.64 -16.48 5.40
N LYS A 138 15.50 -16.03 6.32
CA LYS A 138 15.65 -16.56 7.69
C LYS A 138 15.76 -15.42 8.70
N LYS A 139 15.51 -15.76 9.96
CA LYS A 139 15.63 -14.80 11.08
C LYS A 139 17.05 -14.22 11.13
N GLY A 140 17.14 -12.90 11.12
CA GLY A 140 18.41 -12.17 11.22
C GLY A 140 19.00 -11.71 9.88
N ASP A 141 18.42 -12.09 8.74
CA ASP A 141 18.84 -11.54 7.45
C ASP A 141 18.67 -10.02 7.41
N ALA A 142 19.64 -9.35 6.78
CA ALA A 142 19.55 -7.95 6.44
C ALA A 142 18.42 -7.73 5.43
N ILE A 143 17.78 -6.57 5.50
CA ILE A 143 16.76 -6.14 4.56
C ILE A 143 17.33 -4.97 3.79
N ASP A 144 17.23 -5.03 2.47
CA ASP A 144 17.37 -3.84 1.65
C ASP A 144 16.03 -3.08 1.69
N VAL A 145 16.04 -1.91 2.34
CA VAL A 145 14.81 -1.10 2.52
C VAL A 145 14.50 -0.25 1.28
N SER A 146 15.41 -0.23 0.29
CA SER A 146 15.28 0.60 -0.91
C SER A 146 14.56 -0.11 -2.05
N VAL A 147 14.54 -1.45 -2.04
CA VAL A 147 13.89 -2.28 -3.08
C VAL A 147 12.40 -2.44 -2.84
N GLY A 148 11.67 -2.76 -3.91
CA GLY A 148 10.24 -2.98 -3.86
C GLY A 148 9.57 -2.86 -5.22
N VAL A 149 8.26 -2.69 -5.21
CA VAL A 149 7.43 -2.56 -6.41
C VAL A 149 6.43 -1.44 -6.19
N ILE A 150 6.22 -0.60 -7.20
CA ILE A 150 5.09 0.33 -7.27
C ILE A 150 4.10 -0.22 -8.31
N CYS A 151 2.91 -0.59 -7.87
CA CYS A 151 1.81 -1.05 -8.74
C CYS A 151 1.04 0.15 -9.30
N HIS A 152 1.02 0.28 -10.63
CA HIS A 152 0.29 1.36 -11.32
C HIS A 152 -1.12 0.91 -11.70
N ALA A 153 -1.26 -0.32 -12.17
CA ALA A 153 -2.53 -0.92 -12.56
C ALA A 153 -3.07 -1.85 -11.46
N LYS A 154 -4.36 -1.70 -11.15
CA LYS A 154 -5.14 -2.47 -10.17
C LYS A 154 -6.21 -3.29 -10.88
N VAL A 155 -6.81 -4.26 -10.17
CA VAL A 155 -7.93 -5.04 -10.69
C VAL A 155 -9.09 -4.11 -11.10
N GLY A 156 -9.58 -4.29 -12.32
CA GLY A 156 -10.59 -3.45 -12.97
C GLY A 156 -10.03 -2.39 -13.92
N ASP A 157 -8.73 -2.09 -13.86
CA ASP A 157 -8.11 -1.10 -14.75
C ASP A 157 -7.96 -1.62 -16.18
N ALA A 158 -8.19 -0.75 -17.15
CA ALA A 158 -7.87 -0.99 -18.55
C ALA A 158 -6.39 -0.67 -18.83
N VAL A 159 -5.72 -1.55 -19.58
CA VAL A 159 -4.30 -1.41 -19.93
C VAL A 159 -4.08 -1.64 -21.42
N GLN A 160 -3.07 -0.97 -21.99
CA GLN A 160 -2.61 -1.20 -23.36
C GLN A 160 -1.40 -2.11 -23.36
N ALA A 161 -1.16 -2.85 -24.46
CA ALA A 161 0.06 -3.63 -24.61
C ALA A 161 1.30 -2.73 -24.48
N GLY A 162 2.26 -3.12 -23.64
CA GLY A 162 3.46 -2.36 -23.33
C GLY A 162 3.30 -1.29 -22.25
N ALA A 163 2.08 -0.97 -21.79
CA ALA A 163 1.89 -0.01 -20.70
C ALA A 163 2.46 -0.56 -19.37
N PRO A 164 3.03 0.27 -18.49
CA PRO A 164 3.63 -0.19 -17.24
C PRO A 164 2.54 -0.64 -16.25
N LEU A 165 2.52 -1.93 -15.94
CA LEU A 165 1.68 -2.50 -14.86
C LEU A 165 2.22 -2.09 -13.49
N CYS A 166 3.54 -2.18 -13.34
CA CYS A 166 4.29 -1.83 -12.15
C CYS A 166 5.65 -1.22 -12.53
N THR A 167 6.32 -0.57 -11.58
CA THR A 167 7.76 -0.29 -11.63
C THR A 167 8.47 -1.06 -10.52
N VAL A 168 9.50 -1.82 -10.88
CA VAL A 168 10.38 -2.56 -9.96
C VAL A 168 11.52 -1.65 -9.53
N HIS A 169 11.78 -1.59 -8.22
CA HIS A 169 12.98 -0.98 -7.65
C HIS A 169 13.91 -2.09 -7.16
N ALA A 170 15.11 -2.20 -7.74
CA ALA A 170 16.06 -3.28 -7.48
C ALA A 170 17.50 -2.79 -7.30
N ALA A 171 18.32 -3.61 -6.62
CA ALA A 171 19.73 -3.29 -6.39
C ALA A 171 20.58 -3.33 -7.66
N ASP A 172 20.19 -4.15 -8.64
CA ASP A 172 20.89 -4.31 -9.92
C ASP A 172 19.92 -4.75 -11.05
N GLU A 173 20.40 -4.68 -12.29
CA GLU A 173 19.62 -4.97 -13.50
C GLU A 173 19.15 -6.43 -13.56
N ALA A 174 19.99 -7.38 -13.16
CA ALA A 174 19.65 -8.80 -13.22
C ALA A 174 18.52 -9.16 -12.25
N ALA A 175 18.53 -8.58 -11.04
CA ALA A 175 17.45 -8.70 -10.08
C ALA A 175 16.16 -8.04 -10.59
N ALA A 176 16.28 -6.87 -11.24
CA ALA A 176 15.15 -6.18 -11.86
C ALA A 176 14.48 -7.04 -12.94
N GLU A 177 15.25 -7.57 -13.89
CA GLU A 177 14.74 -8.43 -14.98
C GLU A 177 14.03 -9.68 -14.44
N ALA A 178 14.61 -10.35 -13.44
CA ALA A 178 13.99 -11.51 -12.81
C ALA A 178 12.68 -11.16 -12.08
N ALA A 179 12.60 -9.98 -11.45
CA ALA A 179 11.39 -9.50 -10.80
C ALA A 179 10.31 -9.09 -11.82
N VAL A 180 10.68 -8.46 -12.93
CA VAL A 180 9.75 -8.10 -14.02
C VAL A 180 9.01 -9.34 -14.52
N GLN A 181 9.73 -10.43 -14.79
CA GLN A 181 9.11 -11.69 -15.25
C GLN A 181 8.13 -12.26 -14.22
N ARG A 182 8.52 -12.26 -12.92
CA ARG A 182 7.65 -12.79 -11.85
C ARG A 182 6.40 -11.93 -11.63
N ILE A 183 6.53 -10.61 -11.69
CA ILE A 183 5.40 -9.70 -11.51
C ILE A 183 4.47 -9.76 -12.72
N GLN A 184 5.00 -9.82 -13.94
CA GLN A 184 4.17 -9.97 -15.13
C GLN A 184 3.31 -11.25 -15.05
N ALA A 185 3.88 -12.35 -14.55
CA ALA A 185 3.15 -13.61 -14.32
C ALA A 185 2.15 -13.55 -13.14
N ALA A 186 2.26 -12.56 -12.25
CA ALA A 186 1.30 -12.33 -11.18
C ALA A 186 0.04 -11.59 -11.66
N TYR A 187 0.05 -11.02 -12.86
CA TYR A 187 -1.07 -10.30 -13.45
C TYR A 187 -1.83 -11.17 -14.45
N GLU A 188 -3.14 -11.18 -14.33
CA GLU A 188 -4.05 -11.79 -15.29
C GLU A 188 -4.78 -10.68 -16.05
N ILE A 189 -4.57 -10.61 -17.36
CA ILE A 189 -5.19 -9.61 -18.24
C ILE A 189 -6.11 -10.33 -19.21
N GLY A 190 -7.39 -9.93 -19.22
CA GLY A 190 -8.40 -10.50 -20.09
C GLY A 190 -9.15 -9.43 -20.91
N ALA A 191 -9.99 -9.88 -21.84
CA ALA A 191 -10.74 -8.99 -22.72
C ALA A 191 -11.95 -8.33 -22.04
N GLU A 192 -12.49 -8.96 -21.00
CA GLU A 192 -13.70 -8.51 -20.31
C GLU A 192 -13.35 -7.62 -19.11
N ALA A 193 -14.06 -6.51 -18.99
CA ALA A 193 -13.97 -5.63 -17.83
C ALA A 193 -14.50 -6.34 -16.58
N VAL A 194 -13.81 -6.15 -15.46
CA VAL A 194 -14.24 -6.63 -14.13
C VAL A 194 -14.43 -5.43 -13.20
N ALA A 195 -15.31 -5.58 -12.22
CA ALA A 195 -15.45 -4.56 -11.19
C ALA A 195 -14.18 -4.48 -10.33
N PRO A 196 -13.79 -3.28 -9.88
CA PRO A 196 -12.78 -3.15 -8.83
C PRO A 196 -13.17 -3.95 -7.59
N LEU A 197 -12.17 -4.45 -6.87
CA LEU A 197 -12.40 -5.23 -5.66
C LEU A 197 -12.90 -4.31 -4.52
N PRO A 198 -13.87 -4.76 -3.70
CA PRO A 198 -14.30 -3.99 -2.53
C PRO A 198 -13.18 -3.93 -1.49
N ILE A 199 -13.09 -2.86 -0.70
CA ILE A 199 -12.07 -2.74 0.35
C ILE A 199 -12.42 -3.57 1.58
N LEU A 200 -13.70 -3.55 1.95
CA LEU A 200 -14.27 -4.22 3.11
C LEU A 200 -15.33 -5.22 2.65
N TYR A 201 -15.19 -6.47 3.10
CA TYR A 201 -16.19 -7.53 2.88
C TYR A 201 -17.19 -7.61 4.03
N ASP A 202 -16.73 -7.49 5.27
CA ASP A 202 -17.58 -7.65 6.44
C ASP A 202 -17.04 -6.92 7.68
N ARG A 203 -17.94 -6.61 8.61
CA ARG A 203 -17.66 -6.01 9.91
C ARG A 203 -18.30 -6.85 11.00
N ILE A 204 -17.48 -7.43 11.87
CA ILE A 204 -17.91 -8.27 12.97
C ILE A 204 -17.85 -7.46 14.28
N SER A 205 -18.98 -7.30 14.96
CA SER A 205 -19.08 -6.66 16.28
C SER A 205 -19.82 -7.52 17.29
N SER A 206 -19.45 -7.41 18.57
CA SER A 206 -20.15 -8.07 19.68
C SER A 206 -21.42 -7.34 20.12
N GLU A 207 -21.58 -6.09 19.70
CA GLU A 207 -22.81 -5.31 19.89
C GLU A 207 -23.70 -5.59 18.68
N VAL A 208 -24.88 -6.16 18.93
CA VAL A 208 -25.97 -6.29 17.96
C VAL A 208 -26.50 -4.88 17.74
N GLU A 209 -26.47 -4.39 16.50
CA GLU A 209 -27.15 -3.14 16.11
C GLU A 209 -28.64 -3.17 16.45
#